data_AF-A0A934PG88-F1
#
_entry.id   AF-A0A934PG88-F1
#
_cell.length_a   1.000
_cell.length_b   1.000
_cell.length_c   1.000
_cell.angle_alpha   90.00
_cell.angle_beta   90.00
_cell.angle_gamma   90.00
#
_symmetry.space_group_name_H-M   'P 1'
#
loop_
_entity.id
_entity.type
_entity.pdbx_description
1 polymer ?
#
loop_
_entity_poly.entity_id
_entity_poly.type
_entity_poly.pdbx_seq_one_letter_code
_entity_poly.pdbx_strand_id
1 'polypeptide(L)' 'MTTANIKKTAEILEQDIARAEPAARLALQPQFSQALFRMAAHGERVPVRMRSLDARLMDEAIEARFDNMPV' A
#
# COMPACT_ATOMS: atom_id res chain seq x y z
N MET A 1 -3.19 11.12 16.39
CA MET A 1 -4.11 10.96 15.23
C MET A 1 -5.15 9.93 15.60
N THR A 2 -6.43 10.25 15.45
CA THR A 2 -7.54 9.32 15.73
C THR A 2 -7.55 8.18 14.72
N THR A 3 -7.97 6.98 15.14
CA THR A 3 -8.09 5.76 14.33
C THR A 3 -8.88 5.98 13.04
N ALA A 4 -9.92 6.80 13.09
CA ALA A 4 -10.71 7.22 11.92
C ALA A 4 -9.88 7.85 10.80
N ASN A 5 -8.80 8.59 11.13
CA ASN A 5 -7.93 9.17 10.13
C ASN A 5 -7.07 8.12 9.42
N ILE A 6 -6.62 7.08 10.14
CA ILE A 6 -5.74 6.04 9.55
C ILE A 6 -6.51 5.23 8.51
N LYS A 7 -7.74 4.84 8.83
CA LYS A 7 -8.62 4.15 7.88
C LYS A 7 -8.90 5.01 6.65
N LYS A 8 -9.21 6.28 6.84
CA LYS A 8 -9.44 7.23 5.73
C LYS A 8 -8.19 7.41 4.87
N THR A 9 -7.01 7.49 5.48
CA THR A 9 -5.73 7.53 4.75
C THR A 9 -5.51 6.26 3.94
N ALA A 10 -5.80 5.07 4.49
CA ALA A 10 -5.68 3.81 3.76
C ALA A 10 -6.65 3.75 2.56
N GLU A 11 -7.88 4.23 2.71
CA GLU A 11 -8.87 4.29 1.61
C GLU A 11 -8.46 5.29 0.51
N ILE A 12 -7.88 6.44 0.87
CA ILE A 12 -7.35 7.40 -0.09
C ILE A 12 -6.17 6.78 -0.86
N LEU A 13 -5.22 6.16 -0.14
CA LEU A 13 -4.09 5.47 -0.77
C LEU A 13 -4.55 4.35 -1.70
N GLU A 14 -5.58 3.58 -1.31
CA GLU A 14 -6.19 2.55 -2.18
C GLU A 14 -6.72 3.15 -3.48
N GLN A 15 -7.40 4.30 -3.42
CA GLN A 15 -7.88 5.00 -4.63
C GLN A 15 -6.76 5.60 -5.47
N ASP A 16 -5.76 6.18 -4.83
CA ASP A 16 -4.60 6.76 -5.51
C ASP A 16 -3.81 5.67 -6.24
N ILE A 17 -3.59 4.52 -5.58
CA ILE A 17 -2.97 3.34 -6.18
C ILE A 17 -3.78 2.82 -7.37
N ALA A 18 -5.11 2.75 -7.25
CA ALA A 18 -5.97 2.28 -8.34
C ALA A 18 -5.94 3.20 -9.57
N ARG A 19 -5.64 4.49 -9.38
CA ARG A 19 -5.53 5.49 -10.45
C ARG A 19 -4.09 5.77 -10.90
N ALA A 20 -3.11 5.31 -10.13
CA ALA A 20 -1.71 5.57 -10.36
C ALA A 20 -1.14 4.66 -11.45
N GLU A 21 -0.20 5.22 -12.21
CA GLU A 21 0.67 4.45 -13.09
C GLU A 21 1.53 3.47 -12.27
N PRO A 22 2.00 2.36 -12.87
CA PRO A 22 2.79 1.34 -12.17
C PRO A 22 3.95 1.94 -11.36
N ALA A 23 4.72 2.86 -11.94
CA ALA A 23 5.82 3.53 -11.23
C ALA A 23 5.37 4.32 -9.98
N ALA A 24 4.18 4.94 -10.02
CA ALA A 24 3.63 5.66 -8.88
C ALA A 24 3.04 4.70 -7.82
N ARG A 25 2.45 3.58 -8.24
CA ARG A 25 2.00 2.52 -7.33
C ARG A 25 3.14 1.97 -6.47
N LEU A 26 4.32 1.80 -7.06
CA LEU A 26 5.53 1.39 -6.35
C LEU A 26 5.96 2.37 -5.26
N ALA A 27 5.87 3.66 -5.54
CA ALA A 27 6.18 4.71 -4.57
C ALA A 27 5.15 4.77 -3.43
N LEU A 28 3.89 4.39 -3.70
CA LEU A 28 2.79 4.38 -2.73
C LEU A 28 2.72 3.10 -1.91
N GLN A 29 3.23 1.96 -2.40
CA GLN A 29 3.26 0.67 -1.70
C GLN A 29 3.80 0.77 -0.26
N PRO A 30 4.99 1.34 0.00
CA PRO A 30 5.50 1.43 1.37
C PRO A 30 4.65 2.34 2.27
N GLN A 31 4.01 3.37 1.72
CA GLN A 31 3.10 4.24 2.46
C GLN A 31 1.80 3.51 2.83
N PHE A 32 1.27 2.72 1.90
CA PHE A 32 0.07 1.91 2.10
C PHE A 32 0.32 0.81 3.15
N SER A 33 1.41 0.06 3.01
CA SER A 33 1.81 -0.96 3.99
C SER A 33 1.98 -0.37 5.41
N GLN A 34 2.59 0.81 5.52
CA GLN A 34 2.73 1.50 6.80
C GLN A 34 1.37 1.94 7.39
N ALA A 35 0.43 2.37 6.55
CA ALA A 35 -0.94 2.70 6.99
C ALA A 35 -1.66 1.45 7.52
N LEU A 36 -1.56 0.30 6.84
CA LEU A 36 -2.13 -0.96 7.29
C LEU A 36 -1.50 -1.46 8.59
N PHE A 37 -0.17 -1.34 8.72
CA PHE A 37 0.53 -1.68 9.95
C PHE A 37 0.06 -0.82 11.13
N ARG A 38 -0.11 0.49 10.90
CA ARG A 38 -0.66 1.40 11.91
C ARG A 38 -2.10 1.04 12.26
N MET A 39 -2.95 0.70 11.29
CA MET A 39 -4.31 0.21 11.58
C MET A 39 -4.27 -1.01 12.50
N ALA A 40 -3.45 -2.02 12.17
CA ALA A 40 -3.30 -3.21 12.99
C ALA A 40 -2.74 -2.90 14.39
N ALA A 41 -1.74 -2.03 14.50
CA ALA A 41 -1.15 -1.61 15.77
C ALA A 41 -2.13 -0.85 16.68
N HIS A 42 -3.11 -0.16 16.08
CA HIS A 42 -4.21 0.49 16.80
C HIS A 42 -5.37 -0.46 17.14
N GLY A 43 -5.26 -1.76 16.83
CA GLY A 43 -6.31 -2.74 17.05
C GLY A 43 -7.43 -2.70 16.02
N GLU A 44 -7.27 -1.95 14.93
CA GLU A 44 -8.23 -1.96 13.82
C GLU A 44 -8.04 -3.18 12.92
N ARG A 45 -9.18 -3.71 12.46
CA ARG A 45 -9.19 -4.85 11.56
C ARG A 45 -8.83 -4.40 10.15
N VAL A 46 -7.65 -4.78 9.69
CA VAL A 46 -7.23 -4.58 8.30
C VAL A 46 -8.14 -5.40 7.36
N PRO A 47 -8.87 -4.76 6.44
CA PRO A 47 -9.71 -5.47 5.47
C PRO A 47 -8.88 -6.39 4.57
N VAL A 48 -9.44 -7.56 4.24
CA VAL A 48 -8.77 -8.54 3.35
C VAL A 48 -8.42 -7.91 2.00
N ARG A 49 -9.33 -7.10 1.43
CA ARG A 49 -9.08 -6.38 0.15
C ARG A 49 -7.79 -5.55 0.17
N MET A 50 -7.52 -4.85 1.27
CA MET A 50 -6.34 -3.98 1.42
C MET A 50 -5.08 -4.82 1.58
N ARG A 51 -5.15 -5.91 2.35
CA ARG A 51 -4.03 -6.85 2.49
C ARG A 51 -3.69 -7.53 1.15
N SER A 52 -4.70 -7.90 0.37
CA SER A 52 -4.51 -8.47 -0.96
C SER A 52 -3.93 -7.46 -1.96
N LEU A 53 -4.32 -6.19 -1.86
CA LEU A 53 -3.73 -5.12 -2.65
C LEU A 53 -2.26 -4.89 -2.28
N ASP A 54 -1.93 -4.82 -0.99
CA ASP A 54 -0.55 -4.66 -0.51
C ASP A 54 0.36 -5.80 -0.99
N ALA A 55 -0.11 -7.05 -0.90
CA ALA A 55 0.64 -8.21 -1.40
C ALA A 55 0.95 -8.10 -2.91
N ARG A 56 -0.06 -7.75 -3.73
CA ARG A 56 0.13 -7.55 -5.19
C ARG A 56 1.13 -6.44 -5.49
N LEU A 57 1.02 -5.31 -4.81
CA LEU A 57 1.94 -4.20 -4.99
C LEU A 57 3.36 -4.56 -4.57
N MET A 58 3.51 -5.40 -3.55
CA MET A 58 4.80 -5.88 -3.08
C MET A 58 5.46 -6.78 -4.13
N ASP A 59 4.69 -7.67 -4.75
CA ASP A 59 5.16 -8.50 -5.86
C ASP A 59 5.55 -7.64 -7.07
N GLU A 60 4.69 -6.68 -7.49
CA GLU A 60 4.99 -5.71 -8.55
C GLU A 60 6.25 -4.89 -8.23
N ALA A 61 6.47 -4.52 -6.96
CA ALA A 61 7.64 -3.78 -6.52
C ALA A 61 8.93 -4.59 -6.53
N ILE A 62 8.83 -5.87 -6.23
CA ILE A 62 9.95 -6.79 -6.34
C ILE A 62 10.32 -6.90 -7.83
N GLU A 63 9.35 -7.20 -8.70
CA GLU A 63 9.57 -7.32 -10.15
C GLU A 63 10.17 -6.06 -10.77
N ALA A 64 9.57 -4.89 -10.52
CA ALA A 64 10.06 -3.62 -11.08
C ALA A 64 11.47 -3.24 -10.56
N ARG A 65 11.83 -3.67 -9.35
CA ARG A 65 13.17 -3.46 -8.80
C ARG A 65 14.21 -4.38 -9.44
N PHE A 66 13.81 -5.57 -9.89
CA PHE A 66 14.66 -6.47 -10.66
C PHE A 66 14.86 -5.97 -12.10
N ASP A 67 13.81 -5.44 -12.73
CA ASP A 67 13.86 -4.92 -14.11
C ASP A 67 14.76 -3.68 -14.26
N ASN A 68 14.97 -2.95 -13.16
CA ASN A 68 15.78 -1.72 -13.14
C ASN A 68 17.23 -1.95 -12.67
N MET A 69 17.70 -3.20 -12.56
CA MET A 69 19.12 -3.49 -12.36
C MET A 69 19.83 -3.46 -13.72
N PRO A 70 20.75 -2.51 -13.98
CA PRO A 70 21.59 -2.58 -15.17
C PRO A 70 22.53 -3.79 -15.02
N VAL A 71 22.54 -4.64 -16.03
CA VAL A 71 23.61 -5.65 -16.22
C VAL A 71 24.92 -4.95 -16.55
#